data_AF-A0A3P7XUJ7-F1
#
_entry.id   AF-A0A3P7XUJ7-F1
#
_cell.length_a   1.000
_cell.length_b   1.000
_cell.length_c   1.000
_cell.angle_alpha   90.00
_cell.angle_beta   90.00
_cell.angle_gamma   90.00
#
_symmetry.space_group_name_H-M   'P 1'
#
loop_
_entity.id
_entity.type
_entity.pdbx_description
1 polymer ?
#
loop_
_entity_poly.entity_id
_entity_poly.type
_entity_poly.pdbx_seq_one_letter_code
_entity_poly.pdbx_strand_id
1 'polypeptide(L)'
;MAFMMLFGNEMLLTSLYTASILAALILVNLDCILGRITLRPLYVAITSLCFVFGTLGIKLGISTLLQVEDDAHIFDILRSKFTDYATFHTRLYTCSKEFDFISFETLQKLCATWLLPAAAMGIFLFVVVFLFTERKELLYRSGNKGKPYAETACYAVMALLIMRLKLFFTPHLCICSAFLANNKGEYSNPEQEMLFDWIMRETKPDAVFAGTMPVMANVKLTTLRPIVNHPHYEDVGIRNRTKLVYSIFSKKPISEVHETLKKMGINYVIFQMLNCAPDLERPYCAYRGMWDEEDPENINRVSNCDLFNVAATQHDHHRILPFRIAYFRNNNYLVLKV
;
A
#
# COMPACT_ATOMS: atom_id res chain seq x y z
N MET A 1 23.19 9.03 5.88
CA MET A 1 23.09 9.34 4.43
C MET A 1 21.68 9.10 3.90
N ALA A 2 21.09 7.90 4.07
CA ALA A 2 19.72 7.60 3.63
C ALA A 2 18.64 8.57 4.15
N PHE A 3 18.70 8.95 5.44
CA PHE A 3 17.79 9.94 6.04
C PHE A 3 17.83 11.31 5.33
N MET A 4 19.02 11.79 4.97
CA MET A 4 19.20 13.06 4.26
C MET A 4 18.71 12.99 2.81
N MET A 5 18.88 11.84 2.14
CA MET A 5 18.41 11.62 0.76
C MET A 5 16.89 11.44 0.67
N LEU A 6 16.23 11.04 1.75
CA LEU A 6 14.77 10.89 1.85
C LEU A 6 14.12 12.11 2.54
N PHE A 7 14.73 13.29 2.41
CA PHE A 7 14.18 14.56 2.91
C PHE A 7 13.83 14.56 4.41
N GLY A 8 14.59 13.83 5.23
CA GLY A 8 14.36 13.79 6.68
C GLY A 8 13.12 13.01 7.10
N ASN A 9 12.72 11.99 6.34
CA ASN A 9 11.57 11.14 6.70
C ASN A 9 11.79 10.47 8.07
N GLU A 10 11.01 10.89 9.06
CA GLU A 10 11.06 10.41 10.45
C GLU A 10 10.67 8.93 10.56
N MET A 11 9.79 8.44 9.68
CA MET A 11 9.36 7.04 9.62
C MET A 11 10.53 6.09 9.32
N LEU A 12 11.53 6.54 8.57
CA LEU A 12 12.74 5.74 8.31
C LEU A 12 13.53 5.53 9.60
N LEU A 13 13.59 6.54 10.47
CA LEU A 13 14.35 6.51 11.71
C LEU A 13 13.69 5.60 12.75
N THR A 14 12.36 5.58 12.80
CA THR A 14 11.54 4.73 13.67
C THR A 14 11.23 3.34 13.09
N SER A 15 11.66 3.07 11.86
CA SER A 15 11.38 1.81 11.17
C SER A 15 11.93 0.58 11.89
N LEU A 16 11.29 -0.58 11.64
CA LEU A 16 11.83 -1.88 12.07
C LEU A 16 13.24 -2.14 11.52
N TYR A 17 13.58 -1.56 10.38
CA TYR A 17 14.88 -1.74 9.74
C TYR A 17 16.01 -1.08 10.54
N THR A 18 15.86 0.20 10.92
CA THR A 18 16.86 0.89 11.76
C THR A 18 16.97 0.24 13.14
N ALA A 19 15.84 -0.14 13.75
CA ALA A 19 15.83 -0.88 15.00
C ALA A 19 16.56 -2.23 14.89
N SER A 20 16.40 -2.94 13.77
CA SER A 20 17.06 -4.23 13.53
C SER A 20 18.57 -4.10 13.36
N ILE A 21 19.05 -3.03 12.72
CA ILE A 21 20.49 -2.75 12.59
C ILE A 21 21.10 -2.48 13.97
N LEU A 22 20.44 -1.67 14.81
CA LEU A 22 20.91 -1.39 16.16
C LEU A 22 20.89 -2.66 17.03
N ALA A 23 19.84 -3.47 16.94
CA ALA A 23 19.76 -4.76 17.62
C ALA A 23 20.87 -5.72 17.18
N ALA A 24 21.18 -5.77 15.88
CA ALA A 24 22.27 -6.57 15.35
C ALA A 24 23.64 -6.11 15.87
N LEU A 25 23.90 -4.79 15.93
CA LEU A 25 25.14 -4.25 16.49
C LEU A 25 25.29 -4.59 17.97
N ILE A 26 24.21 -4.50 18.75
CA ILE A 26 24.20 -4.89 20.17
C ILE A 26 24.50 -6.38 20.32
N LEU A 27 23.89 -7.23 19.48
CA LEU A 27 24.14 -8.67 19.48
C LEU A 27 25.57 -9.06 19.10
N VAL A 28 26.18 -8.38 18.13
CA VAL A 28 27.59 -8.61 17.76
C VAL A 28 28.52 -8.30 18.93
N ASN A 29 28.22 -7.26 19.73
CA ASN A 29 28.98 -6.96 20.94
C ASN A 29 28.74 -7.99 22.06
N LEU A 30 27.52 -8.53 22.15
CA LEU A 30 27.15 -9.57 23.12
C LEU A 30 27.61 -10.99 22.72
N ASP A 31 28.12 -11.18 21.50
CA ASP A 31 28.56 -12.49 21.00
C ASP A 31 29.70 -13.09 21.84
N CYS A 32 30.49 -12.24 22.49
CA CYS A 32 31.50 -12.67 23.48
C CYS A 32 30.88 -13.47 24.64
N ILE A 33 29.66 -13.11 25.07
CA ILE A 33 28.94 -13.76 26.17
C ILE A 33 28.13 -14.96 25.66
N LEU A 34 27.38 -14.78 24.56
CA LEU A 34 26.60 -15.86 23.96
C LEU A 34 27.48 -16.99 23.40
N GLY A 35 28.75 -16.69 23.10
CA GLY A 35 29.73 -17.64 22.62
C GLY A 35 30.15 -18.73 23.62
N ARG A 36 29.70 -18.68 24.89
CA ARG A 36 29.87 -19.80 25.84
C ARG A 36 29.00 -21.01 25.53
N ILE A 37 27.95 -20.85 24.71
CA ILE A 37 27.02 -21.93 24.39
C ILE A 37 27.62 -22.81 23.29
N THR A 38 27.89 -24.07 23.62
CA THR A 38 28.53 -25.04 22.72
C THR A 38 27.54 -25.70 21.75
N LEU A 39 26.26 -25.79 22.13
CA LEU A 39 25.18 -26.32 21.29
C LEU A 39 24.71 -25.29 20.25
N ARG A 40 25.07 -25.51 18.98
CA ARG A 40 24.72 -24.62 17.85
C ARG A 40 23.21 -24.36 17.69
N PRO A 41 22.28 -25.35 17.77
CA PRO A 41 20.85 -25.05 17.63
C PRO A 41 20.30 -24.21 18.78
N LEU A 42 20.81 -24.42 20.00
CA LEU A 42 20.44 -23.62 21.17
C LEU A 42 20.96 -22.19 21.05
N TYR A 43 22.20 -22.02 20.60
CA TYR A 43 22.78 -20.70 20.31
C TYR A 43 21.98 -19.96 19.23
N VAL A 44 21.66 -20.61 18.11
CA VAL A 44 20.86 -19.98 17.03
C VAL A 44 19.48 -19.58 17.53
N ALA A 45 18.79 -20.46 18.26
CA ALA A 45 17.48 -20.15 18.82
C ALA A 45 17.52 -18.95 19.78
N ILE A 46 18.48 -18.92 20.71
CA ILE A 46 18.64 -17.83 21.68
C ILE A 46 19.03 -16.52 20.98
N THR A 47 19.99 -16.55 20.05
CA THR A 47 20.43 -15.37 19.30
C THR A 47 19.31 -14.81 18.43
N SER A 48 18.54 -15.65 17.74
CA SER A 48 17.36 -15.23 16.97
C SER A 48 16.28 -14.63 17.87
N LEU A 49 16.03 -15.24 19.03
CA LEU A 49 15.05 -14.75 20.00
C LEU A 49 15.47 -13.37 20.57
N CYS A 50 16.74 -13.23 20.97
CA CYS A 50 17.30 -11.96 21.41
C CYS A 50 17.29 -10.89 20.31
N PHE A 51 17.48 -11.27 19.04
CA PHE A 51 17.38 -10.34 17.91
C PHE A 51 15.96 -9.81 17.73
N VAL A 52 14.96 -10.69 17.76
CA VAL A 52 13.55 -10.29 17.64
C VAL A 52 13.14 -9.41 18.81
N PHE A 53 13.38 -9.84 20.05
CA PHE A 53 13.02 -9.06 21.23
C PHE A 53 13.80 -7.74 21.34
N GLY A 54 15.09 -7.74 21.00
CA GLY A 54 15.92 -6.54 20.96
C GLY A 54 15.44 -5.55 19.91
N THR A 55 15.10 -6.01 18.71
CA THR A 55 14.55 -5.17 17.64
C THR A 55 13.21 -4.56 18.05
N LEU A 56 12.32 -5.35 18.65
CA LEU A 56 11.02 -4.86 19.14
C LEU A 56 11.19 -3.87 20.31
N GLY A 57 12.08 -4.15 21.26
CA GLY A 57 12.35 -3.28 22.40
C GLY A 57 12.96 -1.93 21.98
N ILE A 58 13.94 -1.94 21.09
CA ILE A 58 14.55 -0.72 20.53
C ILE A 58 13.51 0.08 19.74
N LYS A 59 12.69 -0.58 18.92
CA LYS A 59 11.60 0.08 18.19
C LYS A 59 10.63 0.78 19.15
N LEU A 60 10.14 0.07 20.16
CA LEU A 60 9.22 0.62 21.14
C LEU A 60 9.84 1.81 21.89
N GLY A 61 11.13 1.71 22.26
CA GLY A 61 11.86 2.79 22.92
C GLY A 61 12.01 4.03 22.03
N ILE A 62 12.41 3.87 20.76
CA ILE A 62 12.60 4.98 19.80
C ILE A 62 11.25 5.62 19.46
N SER A 63 10.20 4.82 19.23
CA SER A 63 8.85 5.33 18.93
C SER A 63 8.28 6.11 20.12
N THR A 64 8.49 5.64 21.36
CA THR A 64 8.04 6.36 22.57
C THR A 64 8.82 7.66 22.78
N LEU A 65 10.13 7.66 22.50
CA LEU A 65 10.98 8.84 22.66
C LEU A 65 10.67 9.95 21.65
N LEU A 66 10.28 9.57 20.43
CA LEU A 66 9.99 10.51 19.34
C LEU A 66 8.49 10.83 19.18
N GLN A 67 7.60 10.20 19.96
CA GLN A 67 6.13 10.34 19.85
C GLN A 67 5.57 10.13 18.44
N VAL A 68 6.15 9.19 17.68
CA VAL A 68 5.71 8.88 16.31
C VAL A 68 4.82 7.63 16.31
N GLU A 69 3.55 7.78 15.93
CA GLU A 69 2.52 6.71 15.84
C GLU A 69 2.31 6.16 14.41
N ASP A 70 3.17 6.50 13.45
CA ASP A 70 2.94 6.26 12.01
C ASP A 70 2.78 4.77 11.61
N ASP A 71 3.36 3.85 12.38
CA ASP A 71 3.34 2.40 12.11
C ASP A 71 2.04 1.70 12.52
N ALA A 72 1.12 2.37 13.23
CA ALA A 72 -0.14 1.77 13.70
C ALA A 72 -0.97 1.20 12.53
N HIS A 73 -0.91 1.84 11.36
CA HIS A 73 -1.68 1.42 10.19
C HIS A 73 -1.20 0.09 9.60
N ILE A 74 0.11 -0.21 9.63
CA ILE A 74 0.65 -1.47 9.09
C ILE A 74 0.23 -2.64 9.97
N PHE A 75 0.29 -2.44 11.30
CA PHE A 75 -0.16 -3.45 12.24
C PHE A 75 -1.66 -3.69 12.14
N ASP A 76 -2.47 -2.64 11.96
CA ASP A 76 -3.90 -2.77 11.70
C ASP A 76 -4.19 -3.55 10.41
N ILE A 77 -3.42 -3.32 9.34
CA ILE A 77 -3.54 -4.09 8.09
C ILE A 77 -3.18 -5.57 8.35
N LEU A 78 -2.07 -5.87 9.02
CA LEU A 78 -1.68 -7.24 9.34
C LEU A 78 -2.71 -7.93 10.25
N ARG A 79 -3.19 -7.22 11.27
CA ARG A 79 -4.25 -7.68 12.16
C ARG A 79 -5.52 -7.97 11.37
N SER A 80 -5.93 -7.09 10.45
CA SER A 80 -7.10 -7.30 9.59
C SER A 80 -6.97 -8.48 8.62
N LYS A 81 -5.73 -8.88 8.30
CA LYS A 81 -5.47 -10.01 7.43
C LYS A 81 -5.53 -11.36 8.17
N PHE A 82 -5.23 -11.37 9.47
CA PHE A 82 -5.18 -12.59 10.29
C PHE A 82 -6.29 -12.68 11.34
N THR A 83 -7.13 -11.66 11.48
CA THR A 83 -8.26 -11.59 12.42
C THR A 83 -9.43 -10.85 11.78
N ASP A 84 -10.63 -10.91 12.38
CA ASP A 84 -11.85 -10.25 11.89
C ASP A 84 -11.88 -8.72 12.08
N TYR A 85 -10.78 -8.10 12.53
CA TYR A 85 -10.70 -6.66 12.73
C TYR A 85 -10.62 -5.93 11.39
N ALA A 86 -11.56 -5.04 11.07
CA ALA A 86 -11.50 -4.24 9.85
C ALA A 86 -12.03 -2.82 10.07
N THR A 87 -11.22 -1.83 9.68
CA THR A 87 -11.58 -0.41 9.59
C THR A 87 -11.66 0.04 8.12
N PHE A 88 -12.29 1.18 7.85
CA PHE A 88 -12.36 1.77 6.50
C PHE A 88 -11.00 1.81 5.79
N HIS A 89 -9.94 2.21 6.51
CA HIS A 89 -8.58 2.28 5.95
C HIS A 89 -8.01 0.91 5.64
N THR A 90 -8.16 -0.06 6.54
CA THR A 90 -7.66 -1.42 6.30
C THR A 90 -8.36 -2.08 5.10
N ARG A 91 -9.68 -1.86 4.94
CA ARG A 91 -10.45 -2.41 3.81
C ARG A 91 -10.01 -1.84 2.47
N LEU A 92 -9.62 -0.56 2.40
CA LEU A 92 -9.09 0.00 1.15
C LEU A 92 -7.86 -0.78 0.64
N TYR A 93 -7.05 -1.31 1.56
CA TYR A 93 -5.90 -2.15 1.22
C TYR A 93 -6.28 -3.61 1.02
N THR A 94 -6.96 -4.23 1.99
CA THR A 94 -7.22 -5.68 1.97
C THR A 94 -8.21 -6.11 0.88
N CYS A 95 -9.09 -5.20 0.43
CA CYS A 95 -10.01 -5.44 -0.68
C CYS A 95 -9.37 -5.25 -2.06
N SER A 96 -8.17 -4.67 -2.12
CA SER A 96 -7.42 -4.57 -3.38
C SER A 96 -6.82 -5.94 -3.70
N LYS A 97 -6.95 -6.39 -4.97
CA LYS A 97 -6.54 -7.74 -5.41
C LYS A 97 -5.05 -8.03 -5.18
N GLU A 98 -4.23 -6.98 -5.05
CA GLU A 98 -2.79 -7.05 -4.83
C GLU A 98 -2.42 -7.45 -3.39
N PHE A 99 -3.28 -7.17 -2.41
CA PHE A 99 -3.06 -7.52 -1.00
C PHE A 99 -3.84 -8.76 -0.56
N ASP A 100 -4.71 -9.26 -1.43
CA ASP A 100 -5.43 -10.51 -1.28
C ASP A 100 -4.48 -11.72 -1.33
N PHE A 101 -4.95 -12.89 -0.91
CA PHE A 101 -4.19 -14.11 -1.07
C PHE A 101 -4.02 -14.43 -2.57
N ILE A 102 -2.88 -15.05 -2.90
CA ILE A 102 -2.56 -15.41 -4.29
C ILE A 102 -3.65 -16.35 -4.81
N SER A 103 -4.35 -15.93 -5.86
CA SER A 103 -5.41 -16.75 -6.45
C SER A 103 -4.88 -18.08 -7.00
N PHE A 104 -5.68 -19.14 -6.90
CA PHE A 104 -5.30 -20.46 -7.42
C PHE A 104 -4.98 -20.43 -8.92
N GLU A 105 -5.68 -19.58 -9.69
CA GLU A 105 -5.39 -19.36 -11.12
C GLU A 105 -3.98 -18.79 -11.34
N THR A 106 -3.54 -17.86 -10.48
CA THR A 106 -2.19 -17.33 -10.52
C THR A 106 -1.18 -18.43 -10.23
N LEU A 107 -1.44 -19.29 -9.23
CA LEU A 107 -0.60 -20.42 -8.90
C LEU A 107 -0.54 -21.44 -10.05
N GLN A 108 -1.66 -21.71 -10.71
CA GLN A 108 -1.74 -22.59 -11.89
C GLN A 108 -0.95 -22.02 -13.08
N LYS A 109 -1.06 -20.71 -13.35
CA LYS A 109 -0.26 -20.03 -14.39
C LYS A 109 1.24 -20.07 -14.06
N LEU A 110 1.62 -19.88 -12.81
CA LEU A 110 3.00 -19.96 -12.32
C LEU A 110 3.57 -21.40 -12.35
N CYS A 111 2.73 -22.41 -12.10
CA CYS A 111 3.09 -23.81 -12.25
C CYS A 111 3.23 -24.20 -13.73
N ALA A 112 2.32 -23.74 -14.57
CA ALA A 112 2.33 -24.00 -16.02
C ALA A 112 3.56 -23.37 -16.72
N THR A 113 4.03 -22.21 -16.25
CA THR A 113 5.27 -21.58 -16.73
C THR A 113 6.54 -22.23 -16.15
N TRP A 114 6.40 -23.34 -15.40
CA TRP A 114 7.50 -24.05 -14.72
C TRP A 114 8.31 -23.23 -13.72
N LEU A 115 7.93 -21.96 -13.48
CA LEU A 115 8.65 -21.06 -12.60
C LEU A 115 8.55 -21.51 -11.13
N LEU A 116 7.34 -21.89 -10.68
CA LEU A 116 7.14 -22.36 -9.30
C LEU A 116 7.80 -23.74 -9.05
N PRO A 117 7.65 -24.75 -9.93
CA PRO A 117 8.38 -26.02 -9.81
C PRO A 117 9.90 -25.87 -9.85
N ALA A 118 10.45 -25.01 -10.73
CA ALA A 118 11.89 -24.77 -10.81
C ALA A 118 12.43 -24.10 -9.54
N ALA A 119 11.70 -23.11 -8.99
CA ALA A 119 12.06 -22.48 -7.73
C ALA A 119 12.01 -23.49 -6.57
N ALA A 120 10.97 -24.32 -6.49
CA ALA A 120 10.84 -25.38 -5.48
C ALA A 120 11.99 -26.40 -5.56
N MET A 121 12.37 -26.81 -6.78
CA MET A 121 13.50 -27.70 -7.01
C MET A 121 14.83 -27.05 -6.61
N GLY A 122 15.04 -25.76 -6.92
CA GLY A 122 16.21 -25.00 -6.50
C GLY A 122 16.34 -24.90 -4.97
N ILE A 123 15.23 -24.64 -4.27
CA ILE A 123 15.17 -24.64 -2.81
C ILE A 123 15.49 -26.03 -2.26
N PHE A 124 14.88 -27.07 -2.82
CA PHE A 124 15.10 -28.45 -2.40
C PHE A 124 16.57 -28.85 -2.55
N LEU A 125 17.17 -28.59 -3.71
CA LEU A 125 18.59 -28.84 -3.97
C LEU A 125 19.49 -28.04 -3.03
N PHE A 126 19.18 -26.77 -2.78
CA PHE A 126 19.91 -25.94 -1.82
C PHE A 126 19.85 -26.52 -0.40
N VAL A 127 18.66 -26.90 0.08
CA VAL A 127 18.47 -27.49 1.41
C VAL A 127 19.19 -28.83 1.51
N VAL A 128 19.12 -29.68 0.49
CA VAL A 128 19.83 -30.96 0.44
C VAL A 128 21.34 -30.72 0.49
N VAL A 129 21.90 -29.90 -0.39
CA VAL A 129 23.34 -29.58 -0.42
C VAL A 129 23.79 -28.96 0.90
N PHE A 130 22.99 -28.06 1.48
CA PHE A 130 23.25 -27.44 2.78
C PHE A 130 23.30 -28.49 3.90
N LEU A 131 22.29 -29.36 4.00
CA LEU A 131 22.24 -30.43 5.01
C LEU A 131 23.37 -31.44 4.85
N PHE A 132 23.71 -31.82 3.61
CA PHE A 132 24.80 -32.77 3.36
C PHE A 132 26.18 -32.17 3.66
N THR A 133 26.40 -30.89 3.35
CA THR A 133 27.68 -30.19 3.55
C THR A 133 27.90 -29.81 5.01
N GLU A 134 26.87 -29.34 5.72
CA GLU A 134 26.98 -28.83 7.10
C GLU A 134 26.59 -29.85 8.18
N ARG A 135 26.25 -31.11 7.84
CA ARG A 135 25.69 -32.08 8.81
C ARG A 135 26.53 -32.29 10.09
N LYS A 136 27.86 -32.22 9.98
CA LYS A 136 28.79 -32.37 11.12
C LYS A 136 28.96 -31.08 11.94
N GLU A 137 28.80 -29.93 11.30
CA GLU A 137 28.89 -28.59 11.90
C GLU A 137 27.54 -28.12 12.46
N LEU A 138 26.42 -28.72 12.05
CA LEU A 138 25.07 -28.34 12.49
C LEU A 138 24.84 -28.60 14.00
N LEU A 139 25.50 -29.63 14.54
CA LEU A 139 25.32 -30.09 15.92
C LEU A 139 26.36 -29.52 16.90
N TYR A 140 27.60 -29.26 16.45
CA TYR A 140 28.70 -28.80 17.32
C TYR A 140 29.45 -27.62 16.71
N ARG A 141 29.73 -26.59 17.53
CA ARG A 141 30.42 -25.36 17.11
C ARG A 141 31.93 -25.60 16.95
N SER A 142 32.38 -25.84 15.72
CA SER A 142 33.80 -25.81 15.38
C SER A 142 34.28 -24.38 15.10
N GLY A 143 35.53 -24.09 15.43
CA GLY A 143 36.12 -22.75 15.53
C GLY A 143 36.05 -21.87 14.27
N ASN A 144 36.32 -20.59 14.52
CA ASN A 144 36.15 -19.39 13.68
C ASN A 144 36.71 -19.50 12.24
N LYS A 145 36.06 -20.27 11.37
CA LYS A 145 36.24 -20.17 9.92
C LYS A 145 35.11 -19.31 9.40
N GLY A 146 35.43 -18.18 8.75
CA GLY A 146 34.44 -17.34 8.08
C GLY A 146 33.55 -18.23 7.22
N LYS A 147 32.24 -18.23 7.49
CA LYS A 147 31.27 -19.14 6.87
C LYS A 147 30.53 -18.40 5.75
N PRO A 148 31.07 -18.34 4.51
CA PRO A 148 30.43 -17.65 3.38
C PRO A 148 29.04 -18.22 3.05
N TYR A 149 28.79 -19.48 3.44
CA TYR A 149 27.53 -20.18 3.17
C TYR A 149 26.37 -19.75 4.07
N ALA A 150 26.63 -19.24 5.28
CA ALA A 150 25.57 -18.77 6.18
C ALA A 150 24.97 -17.44 5.71
N GLU A 151 25.81 -16.51 5.27
CA GLU A 151 25.36 -15.26 4.64
C GLU A 151 24.60 -15.55 3.34
N THR A 152 25.10 -16.47 2.51
CA THR A 152 24.42 -16.91 1.28
C THR A 152 23.04 -17.53 1.57
N ALA A 153 22.90 -18.30 2.65
CA ALA A 153 21.61 -18.85 3.07
C ALA A 153 20.64 -17.75 3.52
N CYS A 154 21.09 -16.78 4.32
CA CYS A 154 20.26 -15.64 4.72
C CYS A 154 19.87 -14.78 3.51
N TYR A 155 20.78 -14.52 2.56
CA TYR A 155 20.47 -13.80 1.33
C TYR A 155 19.53 -14.59 0.41
N ALA A 156 19.65 -15.91 0.32
CA ALA A 156 18.72 -16.75 -0.43
C ALA A 156 17.33 -16.76 0.21
N VAL A 157 17.25 -16.86 1.54
CA VAL A 157 15.97 -16.77 2.28
C VAL A 157 15.35 -15.38 2.14
N MET A 158 16.13 -14.30 2.23
CA MET A 158 15.65 -12.95 1.94
C MET A 158 15.20 -12.82 0.48
N ALA A 159 15.93 -13.35 -0.50
CA ALA A 159 15.56 -13.31 -1.91
C ALA A 159 14.29 -14.12 -2.23
N LEU A 160 14.03 -15.20 -1.49
CA LEU A 160 12.82 -16.02 -1.61
C LEU A 160 11.62 -15.39 -0.90
N LEU A 161 11.82 -14.82 0.30
CA LEU A 161 10.77 -14.10 1.05
C LEU A 161 10.40 -12.78 0.37
N ILE A 162 11.36 -12.12 -0.27
CA ILE A 162 11.15 -10.97 -1.14
C ILE A 162 10.73 -11.51 -2.51
N MET A 163 9.51 -12.07 -2.59
CA MET A 163 8.77 -12.29 -3.86
C MET A 163 8.40 -10.98 -4.57
N ARG A 164 9.18 -9.91 -4.34
CA ARG A 164 9.04 -8.58 -4.93
C ARG A 164 9.85 -8.42 -6.21
N LEU A 165 10.51 -9.48 -6.70
CA LEU A 165 11.08 -9.44 -8.05
C LEU A 165 9.97 -9.19 -9.08
N LYS A 166 8.75 -9.72 -8.93
CA LYS A 166 7.67 -9.39 -9.89
C LYS A 166 7.25 -7.92 -9.86
N LEU A 167 7.33 -7.22 -8.72
CA LEU A 167 6.87 -5.83 -8.64
C LEU A 167 7.95 -4.81 -9.09
N PHE A 168 9.23 -5.13 -8.91
CA PHE A 168 10.36 -4.28 -9.35
C PHE A 168 10.98 -4.70 -10.69
N PHE A 169 11.03 -6.00 -11.00
CA PHE A 169 11.60 -6.51 -12.24
C PHE A 169 10.64 -6.38 -13.42
N THR A 170 9.33 -6.48 -13.22
CA THR A 170 8.36 -6.32 -14.32
C THR A 170 8.41 -4.90 -14.91
N PRO A 171 8.41 -3.80 -14.12
CA PRO A 171 8.63 -2.47 -14.69
C PRO A 171 9.99 -2.31 -15.38
N HIS A 172 11.08 -2.89 -14.82
CA HIS A 172 12.41 -2.78 -15.41
C HIS A 172 12.55 -3.59 -16.70
N LEU A 173 12.00 -4.82 -16.75
CA LEU A 173 11.86 -5.60 -17.97
C LEU A 173 10.95 -4.90 -18.99
N CYS A 174 9.85 -4.28 -18.56
CA CYS A 174 8.98 -3.49 -19.43
C CYS A 174 9.74 -2.29 -20.01
N ILE A 175 10.51 -1.55 -19.21
CA ILE A 175 11.36 -0.43 -19.66
C ILE A 175 12.46 -0.91 -20.62
N CYS A 176 13.15 -2.02 -20.30
CA CYS A 176 14.17 -2.60 -21.18
C CYS A 176 13.56 -3.16 -22.48
N SER A 177 12.36 -3.74 -22.42
CA SER A 177 11.62 -4.21 -23.60
C SER A 177 11.05 -3.06 -24.43
N ALA A 178 10.67 -1.94 -23.80
CA ALA A 178 10.25 -0.71 -24.49
C ALA A 178 11.43 -0.01 -25.19
N PHE A 179 12.66 -0.24 -24.73
CA PHE A 179 13.87 0.19 -25.45
C PHE A 179 14.18 -0.69 -26.68
N LEU A 180 13.80 -1.97 -26.67
CA LEU A 180 14.04 -2.93 -27.77
C LEU A 180 12.89 -2.97 -28.79
N ALA A 181 11.66 -2.73 -28.35
CA ALA A 181 10.50 -2.55 -29.20
C ALA A 181 10.20 -1.06 -29.30
N ASN A 182 10.62 -0.41 -30.39
CA ASN A 182 10.21 0.95 -30.77
C ASN A 182 8.73 0.99 -31.20
N ASN A 183 7.85 0.41 -30.38
CA ASN A 183 6.43 0.65 -30.44
C ASN A 183 6.17 1.63 -29.31
N LYS A 184 5.99 2.91 -29.67
CA LYS A 184 5.37 3.90 -28.79
C LYS A 184 3.95 3.44 -28.45
N GLY A 185 3.83 2.55 -27.48
CA GLY A 185 2.60 2.34 -26.74
C GLY A 185 2.46 3.50 -25.78
N GLU A 186 2.02 4.66 -26.28
CA GLU A 186 1.58 5.73 -25.39
C GLU A 186 0.38 5.20 -24.63
N TYR A 187 0.41 5.30 -23.29
CA TYR A 187 -0.77 5.05 -22.47
C TYR A 187 -1.85 6.01 -22.93
N SER A 188 -2.78 5.52 -23.75
CA SER A 188 -3.85 6.31 -24.29
C SER A 188 -5.06 6.13 -23.39
N ASN A 189 -5.33 7.16 -22.59
CA ASN A 189 -6.61 7.29 -21.91
C ASN A 189 -7.20 8.62 -22.35
N PRO A 190 -7.87 8.64 -23.53
CA PRO A 190 -8.35 9.89 -24.12
C PRO A 190 -9.33 10.61 -23.19
N GLU A 191 -10.07 9.89 -22.34
CA GLU A 191 -11.01 10.48 -21.41
C GLU A 191 -10.31 11.20 -20.26
N GLN A 192 -9.26 10.60 -19.71
CA GLN A 192 -8.44 11.21 -18.68
C GLN A 192 -7.64 12.40 -19.23
N GLU A 193 -7.14 12.31 -20.46
CA GLU A 193 -6.45 13.42 -21.14
C GLU A 193 -7.40 14.60 -21.38
N MET A 194 -8.62 14.35 -21.87
CA MET A 194 -9.64 15.40 -22.04
C MET A 194 -10.03 16.07 -20.72
N LEU A 195 -10.08 15.32 -19.62
CA LEU A 195 -10.28 15.89 -18.30
C LEU A 195 -9.14 16.83 -17.91
N PHE A 196 -7.89 16.45 -18.17
CA PHE A 196 -6.73 17.28 -17.85
C PHE A 196 -6.66 18.55 -18.71
N ASP A 197 -6.98 18.45 -20.00
CA ASP A 197 -7.08 19.60 -20.89
C ASP A 197 -8.16 20.58 -20.39
N TRP A 198 -9.33 20.06 -19.96
CA TRP A 198 -10.37 20.88 -19.34
C TRP A 198 -9.89 21.55 -18.04
N ILE A 199 -9.21 20.82 -17.15
CA ILE A 199 -8.67 21.38 -15.90
C ILE A 199 -7.71 22.54 -16.22
N MET A 200 -6.83 22.37 -17.22
CA MET A 200 -5.84 23.39 -17.56
C MET A 200 -6.46 24.65 -18.17
N ARG A 201 -7.53 24.50 -18.98
CA ARG A 201 -8.18 25.62 -19.69
C ARG A 201 -9.24 26.35 -18.87
N GLU A 202 -10.08 25.62 -18.14
CA GLU A 202 -11.31 26.14 -17.54
C GLU A 202 -11.17 26.44 -16.03
N THR A 203 -10.08 26.00 -15.39
CA THR A 203 -9.90 26.19 -13.94
C THR A 203 -8.70 27.07 -13.61
N LYS A 204 -8.81 27.81 -12.50
CA LYS A 204 -7.73 28.69 -12.03
C LYS A 204 -6.50 27.89 -11.57
N PRO A 205 -5.27 28.44 -11.70
CA PRO A 205 -4.05 27.77 -11.25
C PRO A 205 -4.00 27.38 -9.76
N ASP A 206 -4.66 28.17 -8.92
CA ASP A 206 -4.77 27.99 -7.48
C ASP A 206 -5.97 27.12 -7.06
N ALA A 207 -6.79 26.66 -8.02
CA ALA A 207 -7.96 25.85 -7.72
C ALA A 207 -7.56 24.49 -7.14
N VAL A 208 -8.17 24.16 -6.00
CA VAL A 208 -7.85 22.97 -5.22
C VAL A 208 -8.76 21.81 -5.61
N PHE A 209 -8.15 20.68 -5.95
CA PHE A 209 -8.83 19.45 -6.37
C PHE A 209 -8.82 18.36 -5.28
N ALA A 210 -9.86 17.55 -5.25
CA ALA A 210 -9.95 16.33 -4.44
C ALA A 210 -10.55 15.19 -5.28
N GLY A 211 -10.30 13.94 -4.90
CA GLY A 211 -10.85 12.78 -5.60
C GLY A 211 -10.18 11.48 -5.17
N THR A 212 -10.27 10.43 -5.98
CA THR A 212 -9.54 9.18 -5.71
C THR A 212 -8.03 9.39 -5.85
N MET A 213 -7.26 8.72 -5.00
CA MET A 213 -5.82 8.91 -4.95
C MET A 213 -5.08 8.69 -6.28
N PRO A 214 -5.43 7.67 -7.10
CA PRO A 214 -4.79 7.50 -8.40
C PRO A 214 -5.03 8.69 -9.33
N VAL A 215 -6.24 9.28 -9.30
CA VAL A 215 -6.58 10.44 -10.12
C VAL A 215 -5.85 11.69 -9.61
N MET A 216 -5.81 11.91 -8.30
CA MET A 216 -5.15 13.08 -7.72
C MET A 216 -3.65 13.11 -8.00
N ALA A 217 -2.96 11.96 -7.97
CA ALA A 217 -1.56 11.88 -8.38
C ALA A 217 -1.38 12.36 -9.84
N ASN A 218 -2.22 11.88 -10.76
CA ASN A 218 -2.15 12.26 -12.16
C ASN A 218 -2.52 13.73 -12.40
N VAL A 219 -3.52 14.26 -11.69
CA VAL A 219 -3.88 15.70 -11.75
C VAL A 219 -2.71 16.55 -11.32
N LYS A 220 -2.06 16.22 -10.20
CA LYS A 220 -0.91 16.99 -9.71
C LYS A 220 0.26 16.94 -10.68
N LEU A 221 0.58 15.78 -11.23
CA LEU A 221 1.70 15.63 -12.16
C LEU A 221 1.45 16.31 -13.51
N THR A 222 0.22 16.27 -14.02
CA THR A 222 -0.10 16.76 -15.37
C THR A 222 -0.46 18.25 -15.38
N THR A 223 -1.23 18.70 -14.40
CA THR A 223 -1.83 20.06 -14.39
C THR A 223 -1.19 20.99 -13.37
N LEU A 224 -0.34 20.45 -12.49
CA LEU A 224 0.30 21.12 -11.35
C LEU A 224 -0.66 21.75 -10.32
N ARG A 225 -1.98 21.56 -10.48
CA ARG A 225 -3.00 22.09 -9.58
C ARG A 225 -2.82 21.57 -8.15
N PRO A 226 -3.10 22.40 -7.12
CA PRO A 226 -3.13 21.94 -5.74
C PRO A 226 -4.12 20.78 -5.55
N ILE A 227 -3.73 19.76 -4.78
CA ILE A 227 -4.57 18.62 -4.44
C ILE A 227 -4.71 18.49 -2.92
N VAL A 228 -5.90 18.11 -2.43
CA VAL A 228 -6.17 17.96 -0.99
C VAL A 228 -5.69 16.63 -0.43
N ASN A 229 -5.74 15.57 -1.24
CA ASN A 229 -5.44 14.21 -0.84
C ASN A 229 -4.56 13.50 -1.87
N HIS A 230 -3.62 12.68 -1.40
CA HIS A 230 -2.66 11.95 -2.25
C HIS A 230 -2.18 10.67 -1.55
N PRO A 231 -1.60 9.68 -2.27
CA PRO A 231 -1.33 8.33 -1.75
C PRO A 231 -0.19 8.18 -0.73
N HIS A 232 0.20 9.24 -0.02
CA HIS A 232 1.11 9.12 1.13
C HIS A 232 0.27 8.82 2.38
N TYR A 233 -0.12 7.55 2.50
CA TYR A 233 -0.93 7.05 3.61
C TYR A 233 -0.18 6.95 4.95
N GLU A 234 1.13 7.20 4.92
CA GLU A 234 2.00 7.24 6.10
C GLU A 234 1.59 8.38 7.05
N ASP A 235 1.14 9.51 6.51
CA ASP A 235 0.67 10.65 7.30
C ASP A 235 -0.78 10.46 7.78
N VAL A 236 -0.97 10.46 9.10
CA VAL A 236 -2.29 10.27 9.75
C VAL A 236 -3.27 11.39 9.35
N GLY A 237 -2.80 12.63 9.19
CA GLY A 237 -3.60 13.77 8.78
C GLY A 237 -4.12 13.63 7.36
N ILE A 238 -3.26 13.24 6.42
CA ILE A 238 -3.62 12.99 5.01
C ILE A 238 -4.57 11.80 4.89
N ARG A 239 -4.36 10.75 5.68
CA ARG A 239 -5.27 9.61 5.76
C ARG A 239 -6.67 10.03 6.19
N ASN A 240 -6.79 10.82 7.25
CA ASN A 240 -8.07 11.35 7.74
C ASN A 240 -8.72 12.27 6.71
N ARG A 241 -7.96 13.18 6.08
CA ARG A 241 -8.45 14.03 4.97
C ARG A 241 -8.97 13.18 3.82
N THR A 242 -8.27 12.11 3.45
CA THR A 242 -8.71 11.22 2.37
C THR A 242 -10.00 10.49 2.73
N LYS A 243 -10.17 10.04 3.98
CA LYS A 243 -11.44 9.47 4.46
C LYS A 243 -12.59 10.47 4.28
N LEU A 244 -12.38 11.73 4.66
CA LEU A 244 -13.38 12.78 4.48
C LEU A 244 -13.69 13.04 3.00
N VAL A 245 -12.68 13.04 2.12
CA VAL A 245 -12.91 13.13 0.66
C VAL A 245 -13.73 11.94 0.15
N TYR A 246 -13.46 10.73 0.64
CA TYR A 246 -14.16 9.51 0.22
C TYR A 246 -15.59 9.42 0.76
N SER A 247 -16.00 10.29 1.69
CA SER A 247 -17.40 10.39 2.15
C SER A 247 -18.38 10.74 1.03
N ILE A 248 -17.88 11.24 -0.10
CA ILE A 248 -18.68 11.43 -1.32
C ILE A 248 -19.29 10.13 -1.87
N PHE A 249 -18.71 8.96 -1.58
CA PHE A 249 -19.27 7.65 -1.95
C PHE A 249 -20.25 7.06 -0.92
N SER A 250 -20.44 7.75 0.21
CA SER A 250 -21.31 7.30 1.30
C SER A 250 -22.80 7.54 1.01
N LYS A 251 -23.64 7.22 2.01
CA LYS A 251 -25.07 7.56 2.06
C LYS A 251 -25.37 8.76 2.98
N LYS A 252 -24.34 9.49 3.40
CA LYS A 252 -24.48 10.73 4.18
C LYS A 252 -25.24 11.80 3.40
N PRO A 253 -25.95 12.72 4.07
CA PRO A 253 -26.63 13.80 3.38
C PRO A 253 -25.65 14.62 2.54
N ILE A 254 -26.02 14.91 1.30
CA ILE A 254 -25.18 15.63 0.33
C ILE A 254 -24.71 16.99 0.88
N SER A 255 -25.56 17.70 1.62
CA SER A 255 -25.22 18.98 2.25
C SER A 255 -24.09 18.84 3.28
N GLU A 256 -24.11 17.81 4.12
CA GLU A 256 -23.07 17.54 5.12
C GLU A 256 -21.73 17.19 4.45
N VAL A 257 -21.77 16.37 3.40
CA VAL A 257 -20.59 16.04 2.60
C VAL A 257 -20.02 17.30 1.96
N HIS A 258 -20.87 18.12 1.34
CA HIS A 258 -20.45 19.37 0.73
C HIS A 258 -19.81 20.33 1.73
N GLU A 259 -20.40 20.54 2.90
CA GLU A 259 -19.83 21.40 3.94
C GLU A 259 -18.47 20.89 4.43
N THR A 260 -18.35 19.58 4.60
CA THR A 260 -17.08 18.93 4.97
C THR A 260 -16.01 19.21 3.92
N LEU A 261 -16.31 19.04 2.63
CA LEU A 261 -15.36 19.29 1.55
C LEU A 261 -15.01 20.78 1.44
N LYS A 262 -16.00 21.67 1.62
CA LYS A 262 -15.81 23.12 1.62
C LYS A 262 -14.92 23.60 2.76
N LYS A 263 -15.08 23.04 3.97
CA LYS A 263 -14.22 23.33 5.14
C LYS A 263 -12.76 22.96 4.91
N MET A 264 -12.49 21.95 4.06
CA MET A 264 -11.13 21.58 3.65
C MET A 264 -10.54 22.47 2.54
N GLY A 265 -11.28 23.48 2.07
CA GLY A 265 -10.83 24.39 1.02
C GLY A 265 -10.87 23.80 -0.40
N ILE A 266 -11.65 22.74 -0.61
CA ILE A 266 -11.79 22.10 -1.93
C ILE A 266 -12.65 22.97 -2.83
N ASN A 267 -12.21 23.21 -4.07
CA ASN A 267 -13.02 23.88 -5.09
C ASN A 267 -13.71 22.88 -6.03
N TYR A 268 -13.00 21.81 -6.40
CA TYR A 268 -13.48 20.80 -7.33
C TYR A 268 -13.22 19.39 -6.83
N VAL A 269 -14.19 18.50 -7.00
CA VAL A 269 -14.08 17.08 -6.65
C VAL A 269 -14.24 16.27 -7.91
N ILE A 270 -13.26 15.42 -8.22
CA ILE A 270 -13.31 14.49 -9.34
C ILE A 270 -13.85 13.16 -8.84
N PHE A 271 -15.07 12.86 -9.27
CA PHE A 271 -15.82 11.66 -8.94
C PHE A 271 -15.77 10.67 -10.11
N GLN A 272 -15.45 9.40 -9.83
CA GLN A 272 -15.42 8.34 -10.84
C GLN A 272 -16.61 7.42 -10.64
N MET A 273 -17.51 7.34 -11.63
CA MET A 273 -18.72 6.52 -11.53
C MET A 273 -18.42 5.02 -11.43
N LEU A 274 -17.31 4.56 -12.04
CA LEU A 274 -16.86 3.17 -11.98
C LEU A 274 -16.65 2.68 -10.53
N ASN A 275 -16.25 3.56 -9.63
CA ASN A 275 -16.03 3.24 -8.21
C ASN A 275 -17.35 3.01 -7.45
N CYS A 276 -18.49 3.34 -8.06
CA CYS A 276 -19.80 3.06 -7.49
C CYS A 276 -20.33 1.66 -7.81
N ALA A 277 -19.63 0.87 -8.63
CA ALA A 277 -20.02 -0.48 -8.96
C ALA A 277 -19.99 -1.39 -7.71
N PRO A 278 -21.03 -2.21 -7.48
CA PRO A 278 -21.02 -3.16 -6.38
C PRO A 278 -20.05 -4.32 -6.69
N ASP A 279 -19.43 -4.85 -5.65
CA ASP A 279 -18.72 -6.13 -5.70
C ASP A 279 -19.70 -7.22 -5.25
N LEU A 280 -19.98 -8.19 -6.15
CA LEU A 280 -20.95 -9.25 -5.94
C LEU A 280 -20.46 -10.33 -4.97
N GLU A 281 -19.15 -10.56 -4.90
CA GLU A 281 -18.56 -11.56 -4.03
C GLU A 281 -18.26 -10.98 -2.64
N ARG A 282 -17.82 -9.72 -2.60
CA ARG A 282 -17.45 -9.01 -1.37
C ARG A 282 -18.11 -7.64 -1.30
N PRO A 283 -19.39 -7.54 -0.91
CA PRO A 283 -20.10 -6.25 -0.87
C PRO A 283 -19.41 -5.18 -0.01
N TYR A 284 -18.77 -5.59 1.10
CA TYR A 284 -18.00 -4.74 2.01
C TYR A 284 -16.71 -4.17 1.41
N CYS A 285 -16.30 -4.65 0.22
CA CYS A 285 -15.13 -4.16 -0.52
C CYS A 285 -15.46 -3.07 -1.55
N ALA A 286 -16.73 -2.89 -1.91
CA ALA A 286 -17.16 -1.74 -2.68
C ALA A 286 -17.16 -0.49 -1.80
N TYR A 287 -16.89 0.70 -2.37
CA TYR A 287 -16.92 1.95 -1.58
C TYR A 287 -18.24 2.18 -0.84
N ARG A 288 -19.36 1.77 -1.44
CA ARG A 288 -20.68 1.81 -0.80
C ARG A 288 -20.73 0.93 0.45
N GLY A 289 -20.30 -0.33 0.34
CA GLY A 289 -20.30 -1.28 1.46
C GLY A 289 -19.29 -0.92 2.55
N MET A 290 -18.13 -0.36 2.17
CA MET A 290 -17.17 0.17 3.15
C MET A 290 -17.79 1.29 4.00
N TRP A 291 -18.61 2.15 3.40
CA TRP A 291 -19.32 3.21 4.12
C TRP A 291 -20.54 2.72 4.90
N ASP A 292 -21.26 1.71 4.42
CA ASP A 292 -22.39 1.12 5.14
C ASP A 292 -21.95 0.56 6.51
N GLU A 293 -20.74 0.04 6.59
CA GLU A 293 -20.16 -0.50 7.80
C GLU A 293 -19.55 0.56 8.72
N GLU A 294 -18.98 1.62 8.14
CA GLU A 294 -18.38 2.73 8.89
C GLU A 294 -19.45 3.68 9.46
N ASP A 295 -20.58 3.83 8.76
CA ASP A 295 -21.68 4.73 9.12
C ASP A 295 -23.03 3.99 9.01
N PRO A 296 -23.34 3.11 9.99
CA PRO A 296 -24.55 2.29 9.95
C PRO A 296 -25.85 3.11 10.06
N GLU A 297 -25.78 4.34 10.59
CA GLU A 297 -26.93 5.23 10.74
C GLU A 297 -27.53 5.64 9.39
N ASN A 298 -26.71 5.71 8.35
CA ASN A 298 -27.10 6.19 7.03
C ASN A 298 -27.41 5.06 6.02
N ILE A 299 -27.39 3.78 6.42
CA ILE A 299 -27.58 2.62 5.52
C ILE A 299 -28.88 2.71 4.71
N ASN A 300 -29.96 3.20 5.32
CA ASN A 300 -31.30 3.26 4.72
C ASN A 300 -31.49 4.44 3.75
N ARG A 301 -30.50 5.32 3.61
CA ARG A 301 -30.57 6.48 2.70
C ARG A 301 -30.13 6.10 1.30
N VAL A 302 -30.54 6.92 0.33
CA VAL A 302 -30.08 6.79 -1.06
C VAL A 302 -28.58 7.09 -1.12
N SER A 303 -27.82 6.27 -1.84
CA SER A 303 -26.39 6.49 -2.02
C SER A 303 -26.12 7.74 -2.84
N ASN A 304 -25.10 8.49 -2.45
CA ASN A 304 -24.63 9.65 -3.21
C ASN A 304 -24.20 9.24 -4.64
N CYS A 305 -23.69 8.02 -4.82
CA CYS A 305 -23.43 7.45 -6.14
C CYS A 305 -24.68 7.45 -7.04
N ASP A 306 -25.84 7.05 -6.51
CA ASP A 306 -27.08 6.99 -7.29
C ASP A 306 -27.62 8.40 -7.56
N LEU A 307 -27.49 9.31 -6.59
CA LEU A 307 -27.86 10.72 -6.75
C LEU A 307 -27.02 11.41 -7.83
N PHE A 308 -25.70 11.22 -7.83
CA PHE A 308 -24.82 11.76 -8.87
C PHE A 308 -25.07 11.12 -10.23
N ASN A 309 -25.33 9.82 -10.29
CA ASN A 309 -25.65 9.13 -11.54
C ASN A 309 -26.95 9.67 -12.15
N VAL A 310 -28.00 9.84 -11.33
CA VAL A 310 -29.27 10.44 -11.79
C VAL A 310 -29.07 11.88 -12.25
N ALA A 311 -28.34 12.70 -11.48
CA ALA A 311 -28.08 14.08 -11.87
C ALA A 311 -27.30 14.19 -13.18
N ALA A 312 -26.36 13.27 -13.43
CA ALA A 312 -25.54 13.27 -14.64
C ALA A 312 -26.27 12.71 -15.87
N THR A 313 -27.10 11.67 -15.70
CA THR A 313 -27.80 10.98 -16.81
C THR A 313 -29.17 11.57 -17.13
N GLN A 314 -29.91 12.03 -16.13
CA GLN A 314 -31.26 12.59 -16.27
C GLN A 314 -31.26 14.13 -16.23
N HIS A 315 -30.08 14.76 -16.08
CA HIS A 315 -29.92 16.21 -15.95
C HIS A 315 -30.73 16.85 -14.79
N ASP A 316 -31.07 16.06 -13.77
CA ASP A 316 -31.77 16.54 -12.57
C ASP A 316 -30.78 17.07 -11.53
N HIS A 317 -30.31 18.30 -11.75
CA HIS A 317 -29.28 18.93 -10.91
C HIS A 317 -29.81 19.33 -9.51
N HIS A 318 -31.13 19.34 -9.28
CA HIS A 318 -31.69 19.74 -7.99
C HIS A 318 -31.38 18.74 -6.87
N ARG A 319 -31.22 17.46 -7.21
CA ARG A 319 -30.95 16.37 -6.24
C ARG A 319 -29.57 16.42 -5.62
N ILE A 320 -28.62 17.10 -6.27
CA ILE A 320 -27.22 17.16 -5.83
C ILE A 320 -26.86 18.53 -5.25
N LEU A 321 -27.83 19.43 -5.09
CA LEU A 321 -27.59 20.71 -4.43
C LEU A 321 -27.02 20.46 -3.01
N PRO A 322 -25.99 21.22 -2.59
CA PRO A 322 -25.48 22.44 -3.23
C PRO A 322 -24.35 22.24 -4.28
N PHE A 323 -23.96 20.99 -4.61
CA PHE A 323 -22.98 20.75 -5.66
C PHE A 323 -23.49 21.19 -7.04
N ARG A 324 -22.54 21.55 -7.90
CA ARG A 324 -22.82 21.84 -9.32
C ARG A 324 -21.91 21.01 -10.22
N ILE A 325 -22.46 20.42 -11.26
CA ILE A 325 -21.65 19.70 -12.26
C ILE A 325 -20.86 20.72 -13.06
N ALA A 326 -19.53 20.64 -13.01
CA ALA A 326 -18.61 21.50 -13.76
C ALA A 326 -18.14 20.82 -15.06
N TYR A 327 -17.98 19.50 -15.03
CA TYR A 327 -17.58 18.69 -16.18
C TYR A 327 -18.18 17.30 -16.06
N PHE A 328 -18.72 16.79 -17.17
CA PHE A 328 -19.15 15.40 -17.28
C PHE A 328 -18.99 14.94 -18.71
N ARG A 329 -18.28 13.82 -18.92
CA ARG A 329 -18.09 13.23 -20.24
C ARG A 329 -17.93 11.71 -20.16
N ASN A 330 -18.59 11.00 -21.09
CA ASN A 330 -18.51 9.54 -21.28
C ASN A 330 -18.73 8.68 -20.01
N ASN A 331 -19.52 9.16 -19.05
CA ASN A 331 -19.86 8.44 -17.80
C ASN A 331 -18.69 8.04 -16.89
N ASN A 332 -17.42 8.35 -17.21
CA ASN A 332 -16.28 7.89 -16.41
C ASN A 332 -15.80 8.93 -15.39
N TYR A 333 -15.73 10.21 -15.77
CA TYR A 333 -15.31 11.30 -14.89
C TYR A 333 -16.38 12.37 -14.76
N LEU A 334 -16.81 12.61 -13.53
CA LEU A 334 -17.72 13.68 -13.14
C LEU A 334 -16.96 14.66 -12.24
N VAL A 335 -16.84 15.92 -12.65
CA VAL A 335 -16.27 16.97 -11.79
C VAL A 335 -17.39 17.78 -11.19
N LEU A 336 -17.42 17.79 -9.86
CA LEU A 336 -18.37 18.54 -9.04
C LEU A 336 -17.67 19.77 -8.47
N LYS A 337 -18.32 20.92 -8.57
CA LYS A 337 -17.93 22.14 -7.90
C LYS A 337 -18.55 22.19 -6.50
N VAL A 338 -17.72 22.53 -5.52
CA VAL A 338 -18.04 22.68 -4.09
C VAL A 338 -18.16 24.16 -3.71
#